data_AF-A0A4Q3U5S6-F1
#
_entry.id   AF-A0A4Q3U5S6-F1
#
_cell.length_a   1.000
_cell.length_b   1.000
_cell.length_c   1.000
_cell.angle_alpha   90.00
_cell.angle_beta   90.00
_cell.angle_gamma   90.00
#
_symmetry.space_group_name_H-M   'P 1'
#
loop_
_entity.id
_entity.type
_entity.pdbx_description
1 polymer ?
#
loop_
_entity_poly.entity_id
_entity_poly.type
_entity_poly.pdbx_seq_one_letter_code
_entity_poly.pdbx_strand_id
1 'polypeptide(L)'
;MPERILCEEGLRVSLEADEGHLMLTVGNGAPTSFVTEAALLQDALSGFPLQLSSPEGYCHIEAEGDGVRLEYAIRGAVRKTCSIPVRDLQDALGWVRDLEEE
;
A
#
# COMPACT_ATOMS: atom_id res chain seq x y z
N MET A 1 -15.09 -5.72 5.01
CA MET A 1 -13.89 -4.98 4.59
C MET A 1 -13.09 -5.86 3.65
N PRO A 2 -12.82 -5.41 2.42
CA PRO A 2 -12.03 -6.18 1.46
C PRO A 2 -10.55 -6.08 1.82
N GLU A 3 -9.98 -7.17 2.34
CA GLU A 3 -8.53 -7.34 2.47
C GLU A 3 -8.00 -7.99 1.18
N ARG A 4 -6.93 -7.44 0.59
CA ARG A 4 -6.24 -8.07 -0.56
C ARG A 4 -4.76 -8.22 -0.31
N ILE A 5 -4.27 -9.45 -0.43
CA ILE A 5 -2.83 -9.74 -0.35
C ILE A 5 -2.19 -9.52 -1.73
N LEU A 6 -1.22 -8.62 -1.81
CA LEU A 6 -0.65 -8.13 -3.07
C LEU A 6 0.71 -8.74 -3.40
N CYS A 7 1.40 -9.28 -2.40
CA CYS A 7 2.73 -9.85 -2.54
C CYS A 7 2.90 -11.06 -1.61
N GLU A 8 3.57 -12.11 -2.09
CA GLU A 8 4.08 -13.22 -1.28
C GLU A 8 5.41 -13.79 -1.82
N GLU A 9 6.47 -13.65 -1.03
CA GLU A 9 7.43 -14.70 -0.60
C GLU A 9 8.21 -14.10 0.58
N GLY A 10 7.83 -14.45 1.82
CA GLY A 10 8.40 -13.88 3.04
C GLY A 10 8.13 -12.38 3.24
N LEU A 11 7.08 -11.86 2.60
CA LEU A 11 6.52 -10.52 2.79
C LEU A 11 5.04 -10.59 2.43
N ARG A 12 4.18 -10.11 3.32
CA ARG A 12 2.75 -9.89 3.07
C ARG A 12 2.48 -8.41 3.00
N VAL A 13 1.82 -8.01 1.92
CA VAL A 13 1.25 -6.67 1.76
C VAL A 13 -0.25 -6.84 1.68
N SER A 14 -0.99 -6.24 2.60
CA SER A 14 -2.45 -6.12 2.53
C SER A 14 -2.88 -4.68 2.37
N LEU A 15 -3.99 -4.47 1.68
CA LEU A 15 -4.70 -3.20 1.59
C LEU A 15 -6.10 -3.38 2.16
N GLU A 16 -6.52 -2.40 2.95
CA GLU A 16 -7.87 -2.26 3.47
C GLU A 16 -8.36 -0.83 3.21
N ALA A 17 -9.64 -0.69 2.87
CA ALA A 17 -10.31 0.58 2.64
C ALA A 17 -11.29 0.89 3.78
N ASP A 18 -11.28 2.12 4.29
CA ASP A 18 -12.12 2.59 5.39
C ASP A 18 -12.41 4.09 5.25
N GLU A 19 -13.68 4.49 5.14
CA GLU A 19 -14.17 5.89 5.13
C GLU A 19 -13.18 6.93 4.54
N GLY A 20 -12.82 6.81 3.25
CA GLY A 20 -11.93 7.73 2.53
C GLY A 20 -10.42 7.48 2.68
N HIS A 21 -10.03 6.51 3.51
CA HIS A 21 -8.65 6.15 3.80
C HIS A 21 -8.31 4.75 3.28
N LEU A 22 -7.04 4.57 2.96
CA LEU A 22 -6.43 3.27 2.66
C LEU A 22 -5.40 2.93 3.73
N MET A 23 -5.55 1.75 4.31
CA MET A 23 -4.56 1.17 5.19
C MET A 23 -3.75 0.14 4.41
N LEU A 24 -2.46 0.41 4.26
CA LEU A 24 -1.46 -0.50 3.72
C LEU A 24 -0.74 -1.20 4.87
N THR A 25 -0.89 -2.51 4.99
CA THR A 25 -0.20 -3.30 6.01
C THR A 25 0.90 -4.12 5.36
N VAL A 26 2.14 -3.94 5.82
CA VAL A 26 3.33 -4.58 5.24
C VAL A 26 4.11 -5.32 6.32
N GLY A 27 4.47 -6.58 6.11
CA GLY A 27 5.39 -7.27 7.01
C GLY A 27 5.57 -8.77 6.78
N ASN A 28 6.44 -9.38 7.58
CA ASN A 28 6.71 -10.82 7.58
C ASN A 28 6.85 -11.30 9.04
N GLY A 29 5.72 -11.61 9.67
CA GLY A 29 5.62 -11.94 11.09
C GLY A 29 5.07 -10.77 11.91
N ALA A 30 5.81 -9.66 12.01
CA ALA A 30 5.35 -8.43 12.65
C ALA A 30 4.91 -7.39 11.58
N PRO A 31 3.61 -7.31 11.25
CA PRO A 31 3.11 -6.36 10.27
C PRO A 31 3.17 -4.92 10.80
N THR A 32 3.42 -3.97 9.91
CA THR A 32 3.32 -2.53 10.16
C THR A 32 2.27 -1.95 9.22
N SER A 33 1.30 -1.23 9.78
CA SER A 33 0.27 -0.55 9.01
C SER A 33 0.65 0.91 8.75
N PHE A 34 0.33 1.37 7.56
CA PHE A 34 0.49 2.72 7.07
C PHE A 34 -0.87 3.20 6.59
N VAL A 35 -1.32 4.34 7.09
CA VAL A 35 -2.60 4.94 6.66
C VAL A 35 -2.30 6.07 5.70
N THR A 36 -3.06 6.14 4.62
CA THR A 36 -2.97 7.22 3.63
C THR A 36 -4.36 7.58 3.10
N GLU A 37 -4.49 8.79 2.57
CA GLU A 37 -5.69 9.23 1.88
C GLU A 37 -5.73 8.61 0.47
N ALA A 38 -6.93 8.26 -0.01
CA ALA A 38 -7.08 7.72 -1.36
C ALA A 38 -6.52 8.65 -2.45
N ALA A 39 -6.63 9.97 -2.26
CA ALA A 39 -6.07 10.97 -3.17
C ALA A 39 -4.55 10.86 -3.31
N LEU A 40 -3.82 10.66 -2.21
CA LEU A 40 -2.36 10.54 -2.23
C LEU A 40 -1.90 9.28 -2.96
N LEU A 41 -2.64 8.17 -2.80
CA LEU A 41 -2.34 6.97 -3.55
C LEU A 41 -2.65 7.14 -5.04
N GLN A 42 -3.71 7.87 -5.38
CA GLN A 42 -4.02 8.20 -6.78
C GLN A 42 -2.91 9.04 -7.45
N ASP A 43 -2.32 9.99 -6.72
CA ASP A 43 -1.14 10.73 -7.17
C ASP A 43 0.05 9.78 -7.39
N ALA A 44 0.25 8.80 -6.50
CA ALA A 44 1.28 7.77 -6.63
C ALA A 44 1.15 6.95 -7.91
N LEU A 45 -0.07 6.55 -8.26
CA LEU A 45 -0.36 5.84 -9.51
C LEU A 45 -0.21 6.73 -10.76
N SER A 46 -0.23 8.04 -10.59
CA SER A 46 0.01 9.02 -11.66
C SER A 46 1.49 9.36 -11.86
N GLY A 47 2.39 8.72 -11.10
CA GLY A 47 3.83 8.89 -11.20
C GLY A 47 4.45 9.81 -10.14
N PHE A 48 3.70 10.21 -9.10
CA PHE A 48 4.21 11.00 -7.99
C PHE A 48 4.56 10.10 -6.79
N PRO A 49 5.84 9.75 -6.58
CA PRO A 49 6.21 8.81 -5.50
C PRO A 49 5.65 9.24 -4.14
N LEU A 50 5.04 8.28 -3.44
CA LEU A 50 4.41 8.50 -2.13
C LEU A 50 5.22 7.80 -1.05
N GLN A 51 5.63 8.55 -0.03
CA GLN A 51 6.29 7.99 1.15
C GLN A 51 5.37 8.07 2.37
N LEU A 52 4.98 6.91 2.89
CA LEU A 52 4.27 6.74 4.14
C LEU A 52 5.27 6.47 5.27
N SER A 53 5.06 7.11 6.41
CA SER A 53 5.92 6.94 7.58
C SER A 53 5.07 6.57 8.79
N SER A 54 5.57 5.65 9.61
CA SER A 54 4.98 5.26 10.88
C SER A 54 6.08 5.21 11.96
N PRO A 55 5.73 5.15 13.25
CA PRO A 55 6.74 5.01 14.31
C PRO A 55 7.63 3.76 14.16
N GLU A 56 7.12 2.74 13.48
CA GLU A 56 7.77 1.45 13.29
C GLU A 56 8.53 1.35 11.97
N GLY A 57 8.42 2.31 11.04
CA GLY A 57 9.10 2.24 9.75
C GLY A 57 8.61 3.21 8.69
N TYR A 58 8.97 2.95 7.45
CA TYR A 58 8.43 3.67 6.29
C TYR A 58 8.07 2.71 5.16
N CYS A 59 7.15 3.13 4.30
CA CYS A 59 6.82 2.49 3.04
C CYS A 59 6.78 3.55 1.93
N HIS A 60 7.50 3.29 0.85
CA HIS A 60 7.59 4.10 -0.34
C HIS A 60 6.90 3.35 -1.48
N ILE A 61 5.99 4.05 -2.15
CA ILE A 61 5.14 3.56 -3.24
C ILE A 61 5.48 4.36 -4.49
N GLU A 62 5.89 3.68 -5.55
CA GLU A 62 6.24 4.30 -6.83
C GLU A 62 5.65 3.49 -7.98
N ALA A 63 4.89 4.14 -8.86
CA ALA A 63 4.38 3.51 -10.06
C ALA A 63 5.46 3.50 -11.16
N GLU A 64 5.77 2.31 -11.66
CA GLU A 64 6.74 2.06 -12.74
C GLU A 64 6.05 1.26 -13.87
N GLY A 65 5.57 1.96 -14.90
CA GLY A 65 4.86 1.34 -16.03
C GLY A 65 3.55 0.68 -15.59
N ASP A 66 3.39 -0.63 -15.85
CA ASP A 66 2.22 -1.42 -15.44
C ASP A 66 2.32 -1.97 -14.00
N GLY A 67 3.42 -1.67 -13.30
CA GLY A 67 3.68 -2.13 -11.94
C GLY A 67 3.76 -0.99 -10.94
N VAL A 68 3.60 -1.34 -9.67
CA VAL A 68 3.92 -0.47 -8.54
C VAL A 68 4.99 -1.14 -7.71
N ARG A 69 6.07 -0.41 -7.50
CA ARG A 69 7.15 -0.79 -6.61
C ARG A 69 6.84 -0.28 -5.22
N LEU A 70 6.77 -1.22 -4.28
CA LEU A 70 6.66 -0.96 -2.86
C LEU A 70 8.00 -1.25 -2.23
N GLU A 71 8.58 -0.25 -1.59
CA GLU A 71 9.79 -0.37 -0.81
C GLU A 71 9.48 -0.03 0.63
N TYR A 72 9.96 -0.82 1.58
CA TYR A 72 9.66 -0.56 2.97
C TYR A 72 10.82 -0.99 3.86
N ALA A 73 10.93 -0.29 4.98
CA ALA A 73 11.86 -0.63 6.05
C ALA A 73 11.13 -0.52 7.37
N ILE A 74 11.04 -1.63 8.08
CA ILE A 74 10.49 -1.72 9.43
C ILE A 74 11.67 -1.78 10.40
N ARG A 75 11.51 -1.18 11.57
CA ARG A 75 12.54 -1.11 12.61
C ARG A 75 13.02 -2.51 12.97
N GLY A 76 14.32 -2.75 12.80
CA GLY A 76 14.94 -4.05 13.07
C GLY A 76 14.83 -5.08 11.94
N ALA A 77 14.19 -4.73 10.81
CA ALA A 77 14.16 -5.54 9.61
C ALA A 77 15.08 -4.95 8.52
N VAL A 78 15.57 -5.82 7.63
CA VAL A 78 16.27 -5.38 6.41
C VAL A 78 15.25 -4.73 5.47
N ARG A 79 15.66 -3.64 4.81
CA ARG A 79 14.88 -3.02 3.73
C ARG A 79 14.51 -4.07 2.70
N LYS A 80 13.23 -4.09 2.33
CA LYS A 80 12.69 -5.05 1.38
C LYS A 80 11.89 -4.29 0.33
N THR A 81 11.74 -4.95 -0.82
CA THR A 81 11.04 -4.40 -1.97
C THR A 81 10.12 -5.47 -2.52
N CYS A 82 8.95 -5.08 -2.96
CA CYS A 82 8.07 -5.91 -3.76
C CYS A 82 7.49 -5.11 -4.91
N SER A 83 7.12 -5.82 -5.96
CA SER A 83 6.46 -5.25 -7.12
C SER A 83 5.09 -5.91 -7.25
N ILE A 84 4.07 -5.09 -7.42
CA ILE A 84 2.69 -5.54 -7.56
C ILE A 84 2.09 -4.90 -8.81
N PRO A 85 1.06 -5.49 -9.42
CA PRO A 85 0.41 -4.89 -10.58
C PRO A 85 -0.29 -3.58 -10.19
N VAL A 86 -0.22 -2.56 -11.05
CA VAL A 86 -0.88 -1.25 -10.81
C VAL A 86 -2.39 -1.38 -10.58
N ARG A 87 -3.03 -2.33 -11.28
CA ARG A 87 -4.45 -2.63 -11.16
C ARG A 87 -4.87 -3.00 -9.74
N ASP A 88 -3.99 -3.62 -8.96
CA ASP A 88 -4.34 -4.07 -7.61
C ASP A 88 -4.52 -2.89 -6.66
N LEU A 89 -3.75 -1.81 -6.84
CA LEU A 89 -3.94 -0.54 -6.13
C LEU A 89 -5.12 0.27 -6.68
N GLN A 90 -5.38 0.19 -7.99
CA GLN A 90 -6.57 0.81 -8.59
C GLN A 90 -7.87 0.16 -8.09
N ASP A 91 -7.91 -1.16 -7.98
CA ASP A 91 -9.04 -1.90 -7.41
C ASP A 91 -9.28 -1.46 -5.95
N ALA A 92 -8.21 -1.31 -5.15
CA ALA A 92 -8.32 -0.85 -3.77
C ALA A 92 -8.84 0.58 -3.66
N LEU A 93 -8.44 1.48 -4.56
CA LEU A 93 -9.03 2.81 -4.68
C LEU A 93 -10.50 2.78 -5.08
N GLY A 94 -10.88 1.84 -5.96
CA GLY A 94 -12.27 1.57 -6.30
C GLY A 94 -13.10 1.26 -5.07
N TRP A 95 -12.60 0.38 -4.20
CA TRP A 95 -13.29 -0.01 -2.96
C TRP A 95 -13.51 1.16 -1.99
N VAL A 96 -12.56 2.09 -1.88
CA VAL A 96 -12.76 3.30 -1.06
C VAL A 96 -13.95 4.09 -1.59
N ARG A 97 -14.02 4.28 -2.92
CA ARG A 97 -15.10 5.04 -3.55
C ARG A 97 -16.45 4.35 -3.40
N ASP A 98 -16.49 3.04 -3.59
CA ASP A 98 -17.72 2.26 -3.37
C ASP A 98 -18.23 2.42 -1.92
N LEU A 99 -17.33 2.46 -0.92
CA LEU A 99 -17.69 2.67 0.48
C LEU A 99 -18.16 4.10 0.80
N GLU A 100 -17.69 5.11 0.05
CA GLU A 100 -18.17 6.49 0.20
C GLU A 100 -19.57 6.71 -0.41
N GLU A 101 -20.00 5.82 -1.31
CA GLU A 101 -21.30 5.88 -1.99
C GLU A 101 -22.42 5.08 -1.26
N GLU A 102 -22.09 4.30 -0.22
CA GLU A 102 -23.03 3.54 0.65
C GLU A 102 -23.47 4.31 1.91
#